data_AF-A0A2T2SEV2-F1
#
_entry.id   AF-A0A2T2SEV2-F1
#
_cell.length_a   1.000
_cell.length_b   1.000
_cell.length_c   1.000
_cell.angle_alpha   90.00
_cell.angle_beta   90.00
_cell.angle_gamma   90.00
#
_symmetry.space_group_name_H-M   'P 1'
#
loop_
_entity.id
_entity.type
_entity.pdbx_description
1 polymer ?
#
loop_
_entity_poly.entity_id
_entity_poly.type
_entity_poly.pdbx_seq_one_letter_code
_entity_poly.pdbx_strand_id
1 'polypeptide(L)'
;MQRRWGPTGCRVEYGFCQAERRVEGRERLCEAPQPIRTGAMPTPLVKQQARWKAIAEESSLQDLPYKVETNDRGQILLSPHSNRHPRLKTHLFLLLQTHVPDRVVSVEYALATPKGIKDPDVVWMSSEREAKMRDTGDPASLAPEICIEAISSSNAAEETERKRGLYRDIGADEVWAVDENGRIRFFGTEELGASRIARACPPEGDGQ
;
A
#
# COMPACT_ATOMS: atom_id res chain seq x y z
N MET A 1 -12.44 -49.65 -7.13
CA MET A 1 -11.60 -49.71 -8.35
C MET A 1 -11.83 -48.41 -9.10
N GLN A 2 -10.90 -47.52 -9.44
CA GLN A 2 -9.43 -47.43 -9.38
C GLN A 2 -9.09 -45.99 -8.93
N ARG A 3 -8.04 -45.76 -8.13
CA ARG A 3 -7.50 -44.41 -7.88
C ARG A 3 -6.13 -44.31 -8.56
N ARG A 4 -5.97 -43.31 -9.43
CA ARG A 4 -4.72 -42.99 -10.13
C ARG A 4 -3.75 -42.28 -9.19
N TRP A 5 -2.47 -42.62 -9.30
CA TRP A 5 -1.34 -41.99 -8.61
C TRP A 5 -0.74 -40.89 -9.50
N GLY A 6 -0.42 -39.72 -8.94
CA GLY A 6 0.41 -38.70 -9.58
C GLY A 6 1.91 -38.98 -9.38
N PRO A 7 2.80 -38.42 -10.21
CA PRO A 7 4.20 -38.85 -10.36
C PRO A 7 5.12 -38.59 -9.15
N THR A 8 4.62 -37.97 -8.07
CA THR A 8 5.40 -37.71 -6.84
C THR A 8 4.92 -38.49 -5.61
N GLY A 9 3.90 -39.35 -5.74
CA GLY A 9 3.55 -40.33 -4.70
C GLY A 9 3.17 -39.78 -3.31
N CYS A 10 2.83 -38.49 -3.19
CA CYS A 10 2.51 -37.87 -1.89
C CYS A 10 1.00 -37.82 -1.63
N ARG A 11 0.59 -38.24 -0.42
CA ARG A 11 -0.76 -38.07 0.13
C ARG A 11 -0.74 -36.88 1.08
N VAL A 12 -1.63 -35.91 0.87
CA VAL A 12 -1.79 -34.75 1.75
C VAL A 12 -3.06 -34.93 2.57
N GLU A 13 -2.91 -35.07 3.88
CA GLU A 13 -3.99 -34.94 4.87
C GLU A 13 -3.43 -34.10 6.03
N TYR A 14 -4.14 -33.04 6.44
CA TYR A 14 -3.84 -32.20 7.60
C TYR A 14 -2.43 -31.57 7.68
N GLY A 15 -1.88 -31.13 6.54
CA GLY A 15 -0.84 -30.10 6.54
C GLY A 15 0.55 -30.48 7.06
N PHE A 16 0.85 -31.77 7.28
CA PHE A 16 2.20 -32.22 7.63
C PHE A 16 2.74 -33.22 6.59
N CYS A 17 3.88 -32.87 5.97
CA CYS A 17 4.65 -33.76 5.12
C CYS A 17 5.73 -34.43 5.98
N GLN A 18 5.54 -35.70 6.35
CA GLN A 18 6.60 -36.48 6.97
C GLN A 18 7.37 -37.25 5.89
N ALA A 19 8.64 -36.87 5.69
CA ALA A 19 9.57 -37.61 4.86
C ALA A 19 10.45 -38.51 5.73
N GLU A 20 10.31 -39.82 5.58
CA GLU A 20 11.30 -40.78 6.07
C GLU A 20 12.29 -41.12 4.95
N ARG A 21 13.58 -40.79 5.13
CA ARG A 21 14.67 -41.79 5.05
C ARG A 21 16.06 -41.25 5.38
N ARG A 22 16.82 -42.18 5.94
CA ARG A 22 18.16 -42.17 6.54
C ARG A 22 19.25 -42.32 5.45
N VAL A 23 20.24 -41.42 5.38
CA VAL A 23 21.55 -41.67 4.73
C VAL A 23 22.65 -40.86 5.45
N GLU A 24 23.63 -41.60 5.98
CA GLU A 24 25.04 -41.29 6.30
C GLU A 24 25.48 -39.85 6.65
N GLY A 25 25.94 -39.67 7.89
CA GLY A 25 27.32 -39.23 8.15
C GLY A 25 27.74 -37.80 7.79
N ARG A 26 27.02 -36.78 8.26
CA ARG A 26 27.57 -35.46 8.67
C ARG A 26 26.45 -34.66 9.32
N GLU A 27 26.55 -34.40 10.62
CA GLU A 27 25.65 -33.50 11.31
C GLU A 27 25.84 -32.07 10.76
N ARG A 28 25.10 -31.73 9.71
CA ARG A 28 24.73 -30.34 9.48
C ARG A 28 23.60 -30.05 10.45
N LEU A 29 23.87 -29.20 11.43
CA LEU A 29 22.81 -28.54 12.20
C LEU A 29 21.89 -27.86 11.19
N CYS A 30 20.76 -28.49 10.91
CA CYS A 30 19.68 -27.87 10.18
C CYS A 30 19.21 -26.71 11.04
N GLU A 31 19.56 -25.50 10.64
CA GLU A 31 19.04 -24.29 11.27
C GLU A 31 17.52 -24.36 11.17
N ALA A 32 16.83 -24.25 12.31
CA ALA A 32 15.38 -24.34 12.34
C ALA A 32 14.82 -23.28 11.37
N PRO A 33 13.85 -23.62 10.51
CA PRO A 33 13.20 -22.62 9.68
C PRO A 33 12.65 -21.54 10.61
N GLN A 34 13.15 -20.31 10.45
CA GLN A 34 12.63 -19.14 11.14
C GLN A 34 11.11 -19.11 10.96
N PRO A 35 10.32 -18.89 12.03
CA PRO A 35 8.88 -18.86 11.90
C PRO A 35 8.52 -17.83 10.84
N ILE A 36 7.85 -18.28 9.78
CA ILE A 36 7.20 -17.40 8.82
C ILE A 36 6.30 -16.52 9.67
N ARG A 37 6.56 -15.20 9.69
CA ARG A 37 5.67 -14.23 10.32
C ARG A 37 4.31 -14.41 9.64
N THR A 38 3.42 -15.15 10.28
CA THR A 38 1.98 -15.07 10.02
C THR A 38 1.65 -13.60 10.17
N GLY A 39 1.36 -12.92 9.06
CA GLY A 39 0.93 -11.54 9.07
C GLY A 39 -0.18 -11.43 10.11
N ALA A 40 0.05 -10.65 11.16
CA ALA A 40 -1.00 -10.34 12.11
C ALA A 40 -2.17 -9.81 11.27
N MET A 41 -3.34 -10.41 11.42
CA MET A 41 -4.57 -9.88 10.82
C MET A 41 -4.62 -8.38 11.18
N PRO A 42 -4.74 -7.47 10.19
CA PRO A 42 -4.73 -6.05 10.49
C PRO A 42 -5.82 -5.78 11.52
N THR A 43 -5.46 -5.05 12.58
CA THR A 43 -6.42 -4.65 13.61
C THR A 43 -7.56 -3.93 12.90
N PRO A 44 -8.84 -4.31 13.12
CA PRO A 44 -9.95 -3.65 12.46
C PRO A 44 -9.92 -2.15 12.75
N LEU A 45 -9.74 -1.31 11.72
CA LEU A 45 -9.63 0.15 11.83
C LEU A 45 -11.01 0.83 11.92
N VAL A 46 -11.96 0.13 12.53
CA VAL A 46 -13.38 0.50 12.63
C VAL A 46 -13.57 1.85 13.31
N LYS A 47 -12.73 2.18 14.32
CA LYS A 47 -12.79 3.47 15.00
C LYS A 47 -12.46 4.62 14.04
N GLN A 48 -11.42 4.47 13.22
CA GLN A 48 -10.99 5.46 12.25
C GLN A 48 -12.04 5.62 11.15
N GLN A 49 -12.58 4.51 10.64
CA GLN A 49 -13.66 4.50 9.65
C GLN A 49 -14.93 5.16 10.17
N ALA A 50 -15.37 4.83 11.40
CA ALA A 50 -16.54 5.45 12.02
C ALA A 50 -16.35 6.96 12.22
N ARG A 51 -15.15 7.39 12.63
CA ARG A 51 -14.83 8.82 12.74
C ARG A 51 -14.87 9.50 11.38
N TRP A 52 -14.34 8.88 10.34
CA TRP A 52 -14.37 9.42 8.98
C TRP A 52 -15.80 9.56 8.46
N LYS A 53 -16.63 8.53 8.65
CA LYS A 53 -18.03 8.56 8.28
C LYS A 53 -18.77 9.74 8.94
N ALA A 54 -18.54 9.97 10.23
CA ALA A 54 -19.12 11.12 10.93
C ALA A 54 -18.63 12.48 10.38
N ILE A 55 -17.40 12.55 9.85
CA ILE A 55 -16.89 13.75 9.18
C ILE A 55 -17.54 13.93 7.81
N ALA A 56 -17.68 12.87 7.02
CA ALA A 56 -18.28 12.92 5.69
C ALA A 56 -19.78 13.27 5.71
N GLU A 57 -20.49 12.87 6.76
CA GLU A 57 -21.91 13.18 6.98
C GLU A 57 -22.14 14.62 7.50
N GLU A 58 -21.10 15.30 7.97
CA GLU A 58 -21.19 16.67 8.49
C GLU A 58 -21.18 17.69 7.34
N SER A 59 -22.34 18.30 7.07
CA SER A 59 -22.53 19.21 5.94
C SER A 59 -21.58 20.41 5.95
N SER A 60 -21.15 20.89 7.13
CA SER A 60 -20.20 22.00 7.24
C SER A 60 -18.76 21.65 6.82
N LEU A 61 -18.47 20.36 6.62
CA LEU A 61 -17.15 19.84 6.27
C LEU A 61 -17.10 19.24 4.85
N GLN A 62 -18.19 19.35 4.09
CA GLN A 62 -18.25 18.94 2.68
C GLN A 62 -17.59 19.98 1.77
N ASP A 63 -17.04 19.53 0.65
CA ASP A 63 -16.47 20.35 -0.43
C ASP A 63 -15.40 21.39 0.01
N LEU A 64 -14.67 21.08 1.08
CA LEU A 64 -13.57 21.92 1.55
C LEU A 64 -12.45 22.00 0.51
N PRO A 65 -11.89 23.19 0.23
CA PRO A 65 -10.80 23.36 -0.75
C PRO A 65 -9.42 22.93 -0.19
N TYR A 66 -9.41 21.89 0.66
CA TYR A 66 -8.25 21.40 1.39
C TYR A 66 -8.16 19.89 1.26
N LYS A 67 -6.94 19.35 1.35
CA LYS A 67 -6.76 17.93 1.64
C LYS A 67 -7.23 17.70 3.07
N VAL A 68 -8.13 16.74 3.25
CA VAL A 68 -8.70 16.42 4.57
C VAL A 68 -8.15 15.08 5.03
N GLU A 69 -7.50 15.08 6.18
CA GLU A 69 -7.02 13.87 6.84
C GLU A 69 -7.43 13.86 8.31
N THR A 70 -7.15 12.77 9.03
CA THR A 70 -7.20 12.79 10.50
C THR A 70 -5.90 12.29 11.12
N ASN A 71 -5.65 12.69 12.37
CA ASN A 71 -4.57 12.14 13.18
C ASN A 71 -5.07 10.98 14.07
N ASP A 72 -4.19 10.45 14.92
CA ASP A 72 -4.50 9.33 15.82
C ASP A 72 -5.51 9.65 16.93
N ARG A 73 -5.76 10.94 17.17
CA ARG A 73 -6.81 11.45 18.06
C ARG A 73 -8.14 11.68 17.33
N GLY A 74 -8.21 11.47 16.01
CA GLY A 74 -9.40 11.73 15.20
C GLY A 74 -9.68 13.22 14.96
N GLN A 75 -8.67 14.09 15.18
CA GLN A 75 -8.73 15.50 14.83
C GLN A 75 -8.52 15.67 13.33
N ILE A 76 -9.22 16.64 12.74
CA ILE A 76 -9.12 16.96 11.32
C ILE A 76 -7.83 17.72 11.06
N LEU A 77 -7.09 17.27 10.06
CA LEU A 77 -5.92 17.95 9.50
C LEU A 77 -6.33 18.51 8.14
N LEU A 78 -6.16 19.80 7.94
CA LEU A 78 -6.43 20.47 6.67
C LEU A 78 -5.11 20.93 6.06
N SER A 79 -4.81 20.45 4.86
CA SER A 79 -3.64 20.91 4.11
C SER A 79 -4.11 21.70 2.88
N PRO A 80 -3.68 22.97 2.72
CA PRO A 80 -4.04 23.75 1.54
C PRO A 80 -3.38 23.17 0.29
N HIS A 81 -4.11 23.15 -0.82
CA HIS A 81 -3.53 22.81 -2.12
C HIS A 81 -3.11 24.09 -2.86
N SER A 82 -1.95 24.04 -3.51
CA SER A 82 -1.59 24.99 -4.57
C SER A 82 -1.99 24.41 -5.93
N ASN A 83 -2.13 25.26 -6.96
CA ASN A 83 -2.46 24.81 -8.33
C ASN A 83 -1.42 23.85 -8.94
N ARG A 84 -0.21 23.77 -8.37
CA ARG A 84 0.82 22.79 -8.75
C ARG A 84 0.35 21.37 -8.42
N HIS A 85 -0.37 21.20 -7.32
CA HIS A 85 -0.70 19.91 -6.77
C HIS A 85 -1.69 19.12 -7.65
N PRO A 86 -2.79 19.70 -8.16
CA PRO A 86 -3.66 19.02 -9.12
C PRO A 86 -2.93 18.64 -10.42
N ARG A 87 -2.04 19.51 -10.94
CA ARG A 87 -1.26 19.21 -12.15
C ARG A 87 -0.36 17.98 -11.96
N LEU A 88 0.29 17.89 -10.81
CA LEU A 88 1.13 16.75 -10.47
C LEU A 88 0.30 15.46 -10.33
N LYS A 89 -0.87 15.50 -9.68
CA LYS A 89 -1.80 14.35 -9.61
C LYS A 89 -2.18 13.86 -11.01
N THR A 90 -2.55 14.77 -11.91
CA THR A 90 -2.88 14.44 -13.32
C THR A 90 -1.69 13.80 -14.04
N HIS A 91 -0.49 14.36 -13.90
CA HIS A 91 0.71 13.80 -14.52
C HIS A 91 0.99 12.38 -14.03
N LEU A 92 1.00 12.16 -12.72
CA LEU A 92 1.23 10.84 -12.12
C LEU A 92 0.16 9.81 -12.52
N PHE A 93 -1.09 10.25 -12.61
CA PHE A 93 -2.20 9.43 -13.11
C PHE A 93 -1.91 8.94 -14.55
N LEU A 94 -1.54 9.85 -15.45
CA LEU A 94 -1.23 9.52 -16.85
C LEU A 94 0.03 8.65 -16.98
N LEU A 95 1.03 8.90 -16.14
CA LEU A 95 2.27 8.13 -16.08
C LEU A 95 1.96 6.67 -15.72
N LEU A 96 1.18 6.45 -14.67
CA LEU A 96 0.75 5.11 -14.26
C LEU A 96 -0.13 4.45 -15.34
N GLN A 97 -1.08 5.16 -15.93
CA GLN A 97 -1.89 4.64 -17.03
C GLN A 97 -1.03 4.21 -18.24
N THR A 98 0.08 4.90 -18.49
CA THR A 98 0.98 4.57 -19.61
C THR A 98 1.84 3.34 -19.32
N HIS A 99 2.41 3.24 -18.12
CA HIS A 99 3.39 2.20 -17.79
C HIS A 99 2.79 0.94 -17.16
N VAL A 100 1.58 1.02 -16.63
CA VAL A 100 0.85 -0.08 -15.99
C VAL A 100 -0.68 -0.02 -16.28
N PRO A 101 -1.09 -0.09 -17.57
CA PRO A 101 -2.43 0.27 -18.07
C PRO A 101 -3.60 -0.62 -17.61
N ASP A 102 -3.37 -1.88 -17.30
CA ASP A 102 -4.46 -2.87 -17.11
C ASP A 102 -5.12 -2.84 -15.71
N ARG A 103 -5.09 -1.69 -15.02
CA ARG A 103 -5.20 -1.61 -13.56
C ARG A 103 -5.88 -0.32 -13.11
N VAL A 104 -6.30 -0.26 -11.84
CA VAL A 104 -7.09 0.86 -11.31
C VAL A 104 -6.14 1.94 -10.78
N VAL A 105 -6.30 3.16 -11.28
CA VAL A 105 -5.64 4.36 -10.75
C VAL A 105 -6.72 5.28 -10.21
N SER A 106 -6.50 5.81 -9.02
CA SER A 106 -7.40 6.77 -8.38
C SER A 106 -6.61 7.90 -7.76
N VAL A 107 -7.28 9.04 -7.55
CA VAL A 107 -6.72 10.23 -6.91
C VAL A 107 -7.53 10.52 -5.65
N GLU A 108 -6.89 11.09 -4.62
CA GLU A 108 -7.57 11.45 -3.35
C GLU A 108 -8.28 10.24 -2.73
N TYR A 109 -7.49 9.19 -2.50
CA TYR A 109 -8.00 7.90 -2.04
C TYR A 109 -7.81 7.75 -0.53
N ALA A 110 -8.86 8.02 0.25
CA ALA A 110 -8.82 7.87 1.70
C ALA A 110 -8.48 6.43 2.13
N LEU A 111 -7.56 6.30 3.08
CA LEU A 111 -7.15 5.04 3.70
C LEU A 111 -7.23 5.15 5.22
N ALA A 112 -7.87 4.16 5.84
CA ALA A 112 -7.83 4.00 7.28
C ALA A 112 -6.45 3.48 7.69
N THR A 113 -5.78 4.17 8.60
CA THR A 113 -4.49 3.75 9.18
C THR A 113 -4.58 3.71 10.71
N PRO A 114 -3.65 3.04 11.41
CA PRO A 114 -3.58 3.08 12.87
C PRO A 114 -3.48 4.51 13.44
N LYS A 115 -3.00 5.47 12.64
CA LYS A 115 -2.81 6.88 13.02
C LYS A 115 -3.80 7.83 12.36
N GLY A 116 -5.02 7.35 12.09
CA GLY A 116 -6.12 8.13 11.50
C GLY A 116 -6.29 7.86 10.01
N ILE A 117 -7.11 8.68 9.36
CA ILE A 117 -7.29 8.65 7.90
C ILE A 117 -6.15 9.42 7.24
N LYS A 118 -5.56 8.78 6.24
CA LYS A 118 -4.55 9.37 5.36
C LYS A 118 -5.07 9.32 3.93
N ASP A 119 -4.69 10.28 3.11
CA ASP A 119 -5.26 10.47 1.79
C ASP A 119 -4.14 10.53 0.74
N PRO A 120 -3.53 9.42 0.32
CA PRO A 120 -2.53 9.44 -0.75
C PRO A 120 -3.05 10.16 -1.99
N ASP A 121 -2.18 10.95 -2.61
CA ASP A 121 -2.55 11.84 -3.70
C ASP A 121 -2.94 11.09 -4.97
N VAL A 122 -2.21 10.01 -5.24
CA VAL A 122 -2.48 9.06 -6.32
C VAL A 122 -2.22 7.66 -5.80
N VAL A 123 -3.05 6.71 -6.20
CA VAL A 123 -2.88 5.30 -5.90
C VAL A 123 -2.98 4.47 -7.15
N TRP A 124 -2.26 3.35 -7.17
CA TRP A 124 -2.43 2.31 -8.18
C TRP A 124 -2.69 0.98 -7.50
N MET A 125 -3.65 0.25 -8.03
CA MET A 125 -4.00 -1.07 -7.53
C MET A 125 -4.40 -2.04 -8.63
N SER A 126 -4.06 -3.33 -8.42
CA SER A 126 -4.58 -4.39 -9.28
C SER A 126 -6.04 -4.69 -9.02
N SER A 127 -6.73 -5.24 -10.02
CA SER A 127 -8.12 -5.67 -9.86
C SER A 127 -8.31 -6.69 -8.73
N GLU A 128 -7.29 -7.53 -8.48
CA GLU A 128 -7.31 -8.46 -7.35
C GLU A 128 -7.16 -7.73 -6.02
N ARG A 129 -6.24 -6.76 -5.92
CA ARG A 129 -6.07 -5.95 -4.71
C ARG A 129 -7.30 -5.11 -4.43
N GLU A 130 -7.84 -4.46 -5.45
CA GLU A 130 -9.06 -3.65 -5.36
C GLU A 130 -10.23 -4.48 -4.83
N ALA A 131 -10.39 -5.71 -5.33
CA ALA A 131 -11.42 -6.63 -4.82
C ALA A 131 -11.25 -6.92 -3.34
N LYS A 132 -10.02 -7.21 -2.88
CA LYS A 132 -9.75 -7.43 -1.45
C LYS A 132 -9.97 -6.16 -0.62
N MET A 133 -9.61 -4.99 -1.15
CA MET A 133 -9.77 -3.71 -0.46
C MET A 133 -11.23 -3.37 -0.18
N ARG A 134 -12.14 -3.67 -1.12
CA ARG A 134 -13.59 -3.46 -0.95
C ARG A 134 -14.15 -4.17 0.29
N ASP A 135 -13.57 -5.31 0.66
CA ASP A 135 -14.01 -6.09 1.82
C ASP A 135 -13.47 -5.52 3.16
N THR A 136 -12.64 -4.48 3.12
CA THR A 136 -11.97 -3.91 4.31
C THR A 136 -12.63 -2.63 4.85
N GLY A 137 -13.78 -2.27 4.30
CA GLY A 137 -14.58 -1.10 4.68
C GLY A 137 -14.23 0.16 3.89
N ASP A 138 -14.86 1.27 4.27
CA ASP A 138 -14.72 2.58 3.62
C ASP A 138 -14.52 3.67 4.70
N PRO A 139 -13.34 4.33 4.78
CA PRO A 139 -12.17 4.15 3.91
C PRO A 139 -11.52 2.77 4.07
N ALA A 140 -10.90 2.26 3.01
CA ALA A 140 -10.27 0.94 3.02
C ALA A 140 -9.17 0.85 4.11
N SER A 141 -9.10 -0.29 4.81
CA SER A 141 -8.08 -0.58 5.82
C SER A 141 -6.96 -1.51 5.32
N LEU A 142 -7.04 -1.89 4.04
CA LEU A 142 -5.95 -2.46 3.25
C LEU A 142 -5.52 -1.41 2.22
N ALA A 143 -4.22 -1.14 2.13
CA ALA A 143 -3.70 -0.22 1.12
C ALA A 143 -3.63 -0.86 -0.28
N PRO A 144 -3.71 -0.03 -1.34
CA PRO A 144 -3.37 -0.41 -2.70
C PRO A 144 -1.89 -0.81 -2.81
N GLU A 145 -1.48 -1.49 -3.89
CA GLU A 145 -0.06 -1.86 -4.04
C GLU A 145 0.86 -0.63 -4.07
N ILE A 146 0.46 0.47 -4.71
CA ILE A 146 1.24 1.71 -4.76
C ILE A 146 0.44 2.86 -4.15
N CYS A 147 1.03 3.55 -3.17
CA CYS A 147 0.58 4.86 -2.68
C CYS A 147 1.59 5.94 -3.07
N ILE A 148 1.13 7.06 -3.64
CA ILE A 148 1.99 8.17 -4.07
C ILE A 148 1.63 9.44 -3.28
N GLU A 149 2.64 10.13 -2.75
CA GLU A 149 2.51 11.41 -2.06
C GLU A 149 3.37 12.48 -2.73
N ALA A 150 2.78 13.63 -3.00
CA ALA A 150 3.48 14.84 -3.42
C ALA A 150 3.95 15.61 -2.20
N ILE A 151 5.26 15.80 -2.07
CA ILE A 151 5.85 16.47 -0.91
C ILE A 151 6.14 17.93 -1.23
N SER A 152 5.59 18.84 -0.43
CA SER A 152 5.68 20.31 -0.66
C SER A 152 6.21 21.10 0.55
N SER A 153 6.72 20.45 1.60
CA SER A 153 7.05 21.14 2.86
C SER A 153 8.51 21.04 3.28
N SER A 154 8.97 21.99 4.11
CA SER A 154 10.31 21.97 4.73
C SER A 154 10.52 20.79 5.70
N ASN A 155 9.45 20.09 6.10
CA ASN A 155 9.49 18.86 6.91
C ASN A 155 9.20 17.61 6.07
N ALA A 156 9.44 17.72 4.76
CA ALA A 156 9.23 16.67 3.76
C ALA A 156 9.68 15.28 4.20
N ALA A 157 10.89 15.17 4.76
CA ALA A 157 11.51 13.90 5.05
C ALA A 157 10.78 13.13 6.17
N GLU A 158 10.50 13.79 7.29
CA GLU A 158 9.83 13.16 8.44
C GLU A 158 8.39 12.77 8.11
N GLU A 159 7.65 13.66 7.45
CA GLU A 159 6.26 13.39 7.08
C GLU A 159 6.16 12.26 6.04
N THR A 160 7.07 12.24 5.07
CA THR A 160 7.17 11.13 4.09
C THR A 160 7.44 9.82 4.79
N GLU A 161 8.43 9.78 5.68
CA GLU A 161 8.79 8.56 6.41
C GLU A 161 7.62 8.05 7.26
N ARG A 162 6.95 8.97 7.96
CA ARG A 162 5.78 8.67 8.79
C ARG A 162 4.64 8.09 7.95
N LYS A 163 4.26 8.74 6.85
CA LYS A 163 3.17 8.28 5.97
C LYS A 163 3.53 6.97 5.27
N ARG A 164 4.78 6.82 4.83
CA ARG A 164 5.31 5.58 4.25
C ARG A 164 5.13 4.41 5.21
N GLY A 165 5.55 4.56 6.46
CA GLY A 165 5.34 3.55 7.50
C GLY A 165 3.87 3.15 7.63
N LEU A 166 2.96 4.14 7.69
CA LEU A 166 1.53 3.86 7.82
C LEU A 166 0.94 3.09 6.65
N TYR A 167 1.29 3.45 5.41
CA TYR A 167 0.80 2.73 4.23
C TYR A 167 1.35 1.30 4.16
N ARG A 168 2.62 1.12 4.51
CA ARG A 168 3.27 -0.19 4.59
C ARG A 168 2.63 -1.07 5.66
N ASP A 169 2.30 -0.52 6.83
CA ASP A 169 1.66 -1.24 7.94
C ASP A 169 0.28 -1.79 7.57
N ILE A 170 -0.42 -1.13 6.63
CA ILE A 170 -1.72 -1.58 6.12
C ILE A 170 -1.63 -2.28 4.75
N GLY A 171 -0.42 -2.63 4.28
CA GLY A 171 -0.22 -3.54 3.15
C GLY A 171 0.20 -2.92 1.81
N ALA A 172 0.61 -1.65 1.76
CA ALA A 172 1.18 -1.09 0.54
C ALA A 172 2.48 -1.82 0.15
N ASP A 173 2.68 -2.11 -1.13
CA ASP A 173 3.89 -2.79 -1.63
C ASP A 173 5.00 -1.82 -1.99
N GLU A 174 4.61 -0.64 -2.48
CA GLU A 174 5.49 0.49 -2.71
C GLU A 174 4.82 1.79 -2.25
N VAL A 175 5.63 2.72 -1.76
CA VAL A 175 5.23 4.10 -1.53
C VAL A 175 6.15 4.98 -2.33
N TRP A 176 5.59 5.88 -3.12
CA TRP A 176 6.38 6.80 -3.93
C TRP A 176 6.26 8.21 -3.36
N ALA A 177 7.38 8.89 -3.28
CA ALA A 177 7.42 10.26 -2.82
C ALA A 177 7.90 11.13 -3.97
N VAL A 178 7.08 12.11 -4.33
CA VAL A 178 7.30 12.96 -5.48
C VAL A 178 7.63 14.35 -4.97
N ASP A 179 8.82 14.83 -5.34
CA ASP A 179 9.23 16.17 -4.95
C ASP A 179 8.55 17.23 -5.82
N GLU A 180 8.79 18.47 -5.45
CA GLU A 180 8.32 19.64 -6.15
C GLU A 180 8.66 19.63 -7.66
N ASN A 181 9.84 19.14 -8.04
CA ASN A 181 10.28 19.11 -9.43
C ASN A 181 9.73 17.91 -10.22
N GLY A 182 8.87 17.10 -9.60
CA GLY A 182 8.32 15.90 -10.22
C GLY A 182 9.28 14.71 -10.21
N ARG A 183 10.39 14.80 -9.46
CA ARG A 183 11.28 13.64 -9.28
C ARG A 183 10.61 12.64 -8.33
N ILE A 184 10.61 11.38 -8.75
CA ILE A 184 9.97 10.28 -8.04
C ILE A 184 11.05 9.47 -7.32
N ARG A 185 10.87 9.31 -6.01
CA ARG A 185 11.62 8.36 -5.18
C ARG A 185 10.74 7.17 -4.85
N PHE A 186 11.25 5.97 -5.11
CA PHE A 186 10.52 4.72 -4.93
C PHE A 186 10.91 4.06 -3.62
N PHE A 187 9.96 3.61 -2.83
CA PHE A 187 10.24 2.92 -1.56
C PHE A 187 9.47 1.63 -1.44
N GLY A 188 10.20 0.54 -1.18
CA GLY A 188 9.63 -0.69 -0.64
C GLY A 188 9.85 -0.71 0.88
N THR A 189 10.50 -1.77 1.38
CA THR A 189 11.04 -1.77 2.76
C THR A 189 12.15 -0.73 2.91
N GLU A 190 13.01 -0.64 1.89
CA GLU A 190 14.08 0.35 1.73
C GLU A 190 13.81 1.18 0.46
N GLU A 191 14.60 2.23 0.26
CA GLU A 191 14.59 3.00 -0.99
C GLU A 191 15.05 2.12 -2.17
N LEU A 192 14.39 2.28 -3.30
CA LEU A 192 14.60 1.51 -4.52
C LEU A 192 15.12 2.44 -5.62
N GLY A 193 16.02 1.93 -6.46
CA GLY A 193 16.45 2.67 -7.66
C GLY A 193 15.36 2.81 -8.73
N ALA A 194 14.34 1.96 -8.70
CA ALA A 194 13.17 1.99 -9.60
C ALA A 194 12.01 1.21 -8.98
N SER A 195 10.78 1.45 -9.46
CA SER A 195 9.61 0.65 -9.08
C SER A 195 9.77 -0.81 -9.55
N ARG A 196 9.40 -1.77 -8.70
CA ARG A 196 9.33 -3.19 -9.03
C ARG A 196 8.02 -3.55 -9.75
N ILE A 197 6.97 -2.76 -9.49
CA ILE A 197 5.64 -2.89 -10.10
C ILE A 197 5.60 -2.20 -11.46
N ALA A 198 5.94 -0.91 -11.50
CA ALA A 198 5.96 -0.09 -12.72
C ALA A 198 7.39 0.06 -13.25
N ARG A 199 8.01 -1.05 -13.67
CA ARG A 199 9.46 -1.10 -14.02
C ARG A 199 9.87 -0.17 -15.16
N ALA A 200 8.94 0.12 -16.07
CA ALA A 200 9.17 1.02 -17.20
C ALA A 200 8.94 2.49 -16.85
N CYS A 201 8.44 2.80 -15.65
CA CYS A 201 8.19 4.16 -15.20
C CYS A 201 9.53 4.87 -14.96
N PRO A 202 9.75 6.04 -15.57
CA PRO A 202 10.95 6.83 -15.30
C PRO A 202 10.96 7.38 -13.86
N PRO A 203 12.14 7.61 -13.26
CA PRO A 203 12.29 8.24 -11.95
C PRO A 203 12.06 9.76 -11.96
N GLU A 204 11.81 10.34 -13.12
CA GLU A 204 11.53 11.75 -13.32
C GLU A 204 10.22 11.83 -14.11
N GLY A 205 9.23 12.57 -13.59
CA GLY A 205 8.08 12.92 -14.39
C GLY A 205 8.55 13.85 -15.50
N ASP A 206 8.17 13.59 -16.76
CA ASP A 206 8.56 14.41 -17.90
C ASP A 206 8.15 15.87 -17.63
N GLY A 207 9.13 16.68 -17.21
CA GLY A 207 8.92 18.07 -16.82
C GLY A 207 8.54 18.89 -18.04
N GLN A 208 7.26 19.16 -18.24
CA GLN A 208 6.73 20.22 -19.10
C GLN A 208 5.52 20.88 -18.43
#